data_AF-A0A4Q6BDY9-F1
#
_entry.id   AF-A0A4Q6BDY9-F1
#
_cell.length_a   1.000
_cell.length_b   1.000
_cell.length_c   1.000
_cell.angle_alpha   90.00
_cell.angle_beta   90.00
_cell.angle_gamma   90.00
#
_symmetry.space_group_name_H-M   'P 1'
#
loop_
_entity.id
_entity.type
_entity.pdbx_description
1 polymer ?
#
loop_
_entity_poly.entity_id
_entity_poly.type
_entity_poly.pdbx_seq_one_letter_code
_entity_poly.pdbx_strand_id
1 'polypeptide(L)'
;MTFTRKGLEFAADRAGTELENTRAVEIELDYDELGIDVGAAPEQLGAILSTLLGEEMADEEGIFDLVVHKDGVPVATLTLACEDDALEVVGERVAAAVAEADLAEALLDALPRS
;
A
#
# COMPACT_ATOMS: atom_id res chain seq x y z
N MET A 1 9.26 0.91 10.39
CA MET A 1 8.84 2.28 10.82
C MET A 1 7.45 2.53 10.22
N THR A 2 6.79 3.68 10.40
CA THR A 2 5.44 3.92 9.83
C THR A 2 5.35 5.29 9.14
N PHE A 3 4.40 5.44 8.21
CA PHE A 3 4.00 6.74 7.68
C PHE A 3 2.49 6.94 7.78
N THR A 4 2.03 8.20 7.89
CA THR A 4 0.60 8.51 8.03
C THR A 4 0.09 9.33 6.85
N ARG A 5 -1.06 8.94 6.29
CA ARG A 5 -1.81 9.71 5.28
C ARG A 5 -3.31 9.59 5.54
N LYS A 6 -4.03 10.71 5.41
CA LYS A 6 -5.49 10.78 5.62
C LYS A 6 -5.97 10.17 6.96
N GLY A 7 -5.13 10.16 8.00
CA GLY A 7 -5.45 9.56 9.31
C GLY A 7 -5.28 8.03 9.37
N LEU A 8 -4.69 7.42 8.36
CA LEU A 8 -4.30 6.01 8.30
C LEU A 8 -2.78 5.89 8.45
N GLU A 9 -2.33 4.99 9.30
CA GLU A 9 -0.91 4.69 9.53
C GLU A 9 -0.52 3.41 8.79
N PHE A 10 0.43 3.51 7.88
CA PHE A 10 0.93 2.40 7.08
C PHE A 10 2.27 1.92 7.62
N ALA A 11 2.45 0.60 7.68
CA ALA A 11 3.67 -0.07 8.09
C ALA A 11 3.94 -1.27 7.15
N ALA A 12 5.19 -1.72 7.05
CA ALA A 12 5.50 -2.99 6.39
C ALA A 12 4.87 -4.17 7.16
N ASP A 13 4.22 -5.09 6.46
CA ASP A 13 3.61 -6.27 7.10
C ASP A 13 4.51 -7.51 6.99
N ARG A 14 5.56 -7.56 7.81
CA ARG A 14 6.49 -8.70 7.84
C ARG A 14 5.93 -9.93 8.56
N ALA A 15 4.91 -9.75 9.39
CA ALA A 15 4.39 -10.78 10.27
C ALA A 15 3.20 -11.55 9.67
N GLY A 16 2.61 -11.03 8.58
CA GLY A 16 1.37 -11.54 8.02
C GLY A 16 0.22 -11.26 8.98
N THR A 17 -0.15 -9.99 9.11
CA THR A 17 -1.18 -9.55 10.06
C THR A 17 -2.53 -10.11 9.65
N GLU A 18 -3.14 -10.92 10.51
CA GLU A 18 -4.49 -11.45 10.26
C GLU A 18 -5.55 -10.49 10.82
N LEU A 19 -6.62 -10.29 10.05
CA LEU A 19 -7.76 -9.47 10.41
C LEU A 19 -9.02 -10.34 10.55
N GLU A 20 -9.92 -9.94 11.44
CA GLU A 20 -11.22 -10.60 11.60
C GLU A 20 -12.36 -9.74 11.04
N ASN A 21 -13.41 -10.39 10.51
CA ASN A 21 -14.60 -9.73 9.95
C ASN A 21 -14.28 -8.78 8.78
N THR A 22 -13.45 -9.26 7.86
CA THR A 22 -12.90 -8.52 6.73
C THR A 22 -13.83 -8.45 5.53
N ARG A 23 -13.50 -7.53 4.62
CA ARG A 23 -13.90 -7.53 3.22
C ARG A 23 -12.68 -7.38 2.35
N ALA A 24 -12.73 -7.96 1.16
CA ALA A 24 -11.70 -7.81 0.15
C ALA A 24 -11.49 -6.33 -0.22
N VAL A 25 -10.25 -6.02 -0.58
CA VAL A 25 -9.81 -4.77 -1.21
C VAL A 25 -9.24 -5.15 -2.56
N GLU A 26 -9.70 -4.48 -3.60
CA GLU A 26 -9.19 -4.59 -4.97
C GLU A 26 -9.15 -3.17 -5.53
N ILE A 27 -7.96 -2.60 -5.66
CA ILE A 27 -7.75 -1.25 -6.18
C ILE A 27 -6.68 -1.34 -7.28
N GLU A 28 -6.95 -0.69 -8.40
CA GLU A 28 -6.01 -0.56 -9.51
C GLU A 28 -5.59 0.91 -9.61
N LEU A 29 -4.28 1.18 -9.60
CA LEU A 29 -3.71 2.52 -9.69
C LEU A 29 -2.83 2.63 -10.94
N ASP A 30 -3.14 3.57 -11.82
CA ASP A 30 -2.36 3.82 -13.03
C ASP A 30 -0.97 4.35 -12.68
N TYR A 31 0.08 3.75 -13.26
CA TYR A 31 1.45 4.23 -13.06
C TYR A 31 1.67 5.67 -13.53
N ASP A 32 0.98 6.09 -14.59
CA ASP A 32 1.01 7.46 -15.09
C ASP A 32 0.51 8.46 -14.03
N GLU A 33 -0.52 8.10 -13.25
CA GLU A 33 -1.02 8.94 -12.15
C GLU A 33 -0.05 9.00 -10.97
N LEU A 34 0.73 7.93 -10.78
CA LEU A 34 1.78 7.81 -9.76
C LEU A 34 3.13 8.40 -10.21
N GLY A 35 3.27 8.79 -11.48
CA GLY A 35 4.55 9.21 -12.05
C GLY A 35 5.63 8.14 -11.98
N ILE A 36 5.24 6.85 -12.01
CA ILE A 36 6.14 5.70 -11.95
C ILE A 36 6.37 5.19 -13.38
N ASP A 37 7.62 4.87 -13.71
CA ASP A 37 7.93 4.20 -14.98
C ASP A 37 7.62 2.70 -14.84
N VAL A 38 6.71 2.18 -15.67
CA VAL A 38 6.34 0.76 -15.72
C VAL A 38 7.56 -0.16 -15.77
N GLY A 39 8.57 0.17 -16.58
CA GLY A 39 9.76 -0.66 -16.75
C GLY A 39 10.71 -0.66 -15.54
N ALA A 40 10.50 0.25 -14.58
CA ALA A 40 11.25 0.35 -13.34
C ALA A 40 10.32 0.35 -12.10
N ALA A 41 9.07 -0.08 -12.24
CA ALA A 41 8.05 0.05 -11.20
C ALA A 41 8.45 -0.66 -9.89
N PRO A 42 8.94 -1.91 -9.89
CA PRO A 42 9.44 -2.57 -8.68
C PRO A 42 10.55 -1.76 -7.97
N GLU A 43 11.56 -1.31 -8.71
CA GLU A 43 12.68 -0.56 -8.15
C GLU A 43 12.26 0.81 -7.60
N GLN A 44 11.42 1.54 -8.35
CA GLN A 44 10.94 2.86 -7.95
C GLN A 44 9.99 2.77 -6.75
N LEU A 45 9.00 1.88 -6.80
CA LEU A 45 8.06 1.68 -5.70
C LEU A 45 8.78 1.19 -4.44
N GLY A 46 9.70 0.23 -4.57
CA GLY A 46 10.53 -0.25 -3.48
C GLY A 46 11.34 0.88 -2.84
N ALA A 47 11.96 1.76 -3.63
CA ALA A 47 12.72 2.91 -3.13
C ALA A 47 11.83 3.95 -2.42
N ILE A 48 10.64 4.23 -2.98
CA ILE A 48 9.64 5.13 -2.39
C ILE A 48 9.18 4.59 -1.04
N LEU A 49 8.71 3.34 -1.00
CA LEU A 49 8.25 2.68 0.21
C LEU A 49 9.37 2.58 1.24
N SER A 50 10.60 2.28 0.81
CA SER A 50 11.75 2.23 1.71
C SER A 50 12.02 3.57 2.39
N THR A 51 11.89 4.66 1.63
CA THR A 51 12.04 6.03 2.14
C THR A 51 10.91 6.39 3.10
N LEU A 52 9.66 6.07 2.76
CA LEU A 52 8.49 6.36 3.59
C LEU A 52 8.50 5.57 4.90
N LEU A 53 8.91 4.31 4.84
CA LEU A 53 8.91 3.37 5.96
C LEU A 53 10.24 3.33 6.70
N GLY A 54 11.26 4.06 6.25
CA GLY A 54 12.59 4.11 6.89
C GLY A 54 13.29 2.76 7.01
N GLU A 55 12.94 1.78 6.16
CA GLU A 55 13.47 0.42 6.14
C GLU A 55 13.54 -0.09 4.70
N GLU A 56 14.37 -1.10 4.42
CA GLU A 56 14.49 -1.63 3.06
C GLU A 56 13.27 -2.50 2.70
N MET A 57 12.52 -2.06 1.71
CA MET A 57 11.36 -2.75 1.13
C MET A 57 11.68 -3.40 -0.22
N ALA A 58 12.95 -3.44 -0.66
CA ALA A 58 13.32 -3.89 -2.00
C ALA A 58 12.85 -5.33 -2.28
N ASP A 59 12.06 -5.48 -3.35
CA ASP A 59 11.54 -6.75 -3.84
C ASP A 59 11.67 -6.79 -5.36
N GLU A 60 12.43 -7.76 -5.89
CA GLU A 60 12.67 -7.93 -7.33
C GLU A 60 11.41 -8.42 -8.08
N GLU A 61 10.45 -9.02 -7.37
CA GLU A 61 9.16 -9.46 -7.90
C GLU A 61 8.14 -8.32 -7.91
N GLY A 62 8.45 -7.16 -7.31
CA GLY A 62 7.56 -5.99 -7.29
C GLY A 62 6.36 -6.15 -6.37
N ILE A 63 6.47 -7.01 -5.35
CA ILE A 63 5.42 -7.28 -4.37
C ILE A 63 5.78 -6.64 -3.03
N PHE A 64 4.87 -5.87 -2.44
CA PHE A 64 5.10 -5.16 -1.19
C PHE A 64 3.90 -5.28 -0.25
N ASP A 65 4.10 -5.93 0.90
CA ASP A 65 3.05 -6.11 1.90
C ASP A 65 3.04 -4.99 2.95
N LEU A 66 1.86 -4.41 3.15
CA LEU A 66 1.60 -3.33 4.08
C LEU A 66 0.45 -3.69 5.03
N VAL A 67 0.57 -3.24 6.27
CA VAL A 67 -0.53 -3.22 7.24
C VAL A 67 -0.91 -1.77 7.53
N VAL A 68 -2.22 -1.52 7.56
CA VAL A 68 -2.80 -0.20 7.81
C VAL A 68 -3.46 -0.19 9.17
N HIS A 69 -3.12 0.80 9.98
CA HIS A 69 -3.67 1.03 11.31
C HIS A 69 -4.49 2.31 11.33
N LYS A 70 -5.53 2.30 12.17
CA LYS A 70 -6.31 3.48 12.55
C LYS A 70 -6.42 3.51 14.06
N ASP A 71 -5.99 4.60 14.67
CA ASP A 71 -5.93 4.76 16.12
C ASP A 71 -5.17 3.62 16.83
N GLY A 72 -4.10 3.12 16.19
CA GLY A 72 -3.25 2.03 16.70
C GLY A 72 -3.82 0.62 16.55
N VAL A 73 -4.98 0.46 15.90
CA VAL A 73 -5.61 -0.84 15.63
C VAL A 73 -5.44 -1.19 14.15
N PRO A 74 -5.03 -2.42 13.79
CA PRO A 74 -4.95 -2.83 12.40
C PRO A 74 -6.36 -2.90 11.78
N VAL A 75 -6.52 -2.25 10.63
CA VAL A 75 -7.81 -2.10 9.92
C VAL A 75 -7.75 -2.56 8.47
N ALA A 76 -6.57 -2.72 7.89
CA ALA A 76 -6.39 -3.35 6.57
C ALA A 76 -5.01 -4.01 6.45
N THR A 77 -4.91 -5.04 5.63
CA THR A 77 -3.67 -5.58 5.09
C THR A 77 -3.75 -5.50 3.58
N LEU A 78 -2.67 -5.04 2.95
CA LEU A 78 -2.60 -4.72 1.54
C LEU A 78 -1.32 -5.28 0.96
N THR A 79 -1.41 -5.94 -0.17
CA THR A 79 -0.30 -6.33 -1.02
C THR A 79 -0.33 -5.42 -2.24
N LEU A 80 0.74 -4.69 -2.46
CA LEU A 80 0.96 -3.87 -3.65
C LEU A 80 1.77 -4.70 -4.63
N ALA A 81 1.21 -5.03 -5.80
CA ALA A 81 1.85 -5.82 -6.83
C ALA A 81 2.04 -4.98 -8.09
N CYS A 82 3.30 -4.86 -8.53
CA CYS A 82 3.62 -4.16 -9.77
C CYS A 82 3.28 -5.05 -10.98
N GLU A 83 2.13 -4.83 -11.59
CA GLU A 83 1.73 -5.52 -12.82
C GLU A 83 2.21 -4.75 -14.08
N ASP A 84 2.02 -5.35 -15.26
CA ASP A 84 2.52 -4.83 -16.54
C ASP A 84 1.87 -3.49 -16.96
N ASP A 85 0.65 -3.20 -16.49
CA ASP A 85 -0.16 -2.04 -16.90
C ASP A 85 -0.54 -1.11 -15.75
N ALA A 86 -0.65 -1.61 -14.52
CA ALA A 86 -1.00 -0.83 -13.35
C ALA A 86 -0.34 -1.36 -12.08
N LEU A 87 -0.39 -0.56 -11.00
CA LEU A 87 -0.13 -1.04 -9.66
C LEU A 87 -1.42 -1.64 -9.10
N GLU A 88 -1.42 -2.96 -8.90
CA GLU A 88 -2.54 -3.66 -8.24
C GLU A 88 -2.37 -3.58 -6.72
N VAL A 89 -3.43 -3.24 -6.01
CA VAL A 89 -3.48 -3.24 -4.55
C VAL A 89 -4.60 -4.15 -4.09
N VAL A 90 -4.24 -5.33 -3.62
CA VAL A 90 -5.16 -6.37 -3.15
C VAL A 90 -5.01 -6.58 -1.65
N GLY A 91 -6.05 -7.10 -1.01
CA GLY A 91 -5.95 -7.52 0.38
C GLY A 91 -7.30 -7.50 1.09
N GLU A 92 -7.28 -7.13 2.36
CA GLU A 92 -8.45 -7.19 3.23
C GLU A 92 -8.56 -5.96 4.12
N ARG A 93 -9.80 -5.55 4.44
CA ARG A 93 -10.08 -4.46 5.37
C ARG A 93 -11.25 -4.75 6.29
N VAL A 94 -11.21 -4.17 7.48
CA VAL A 94 -12.34 -4.11 8.40
C VAL A 94 -13.33 -3.06 7.91
N ALA A 95 -14.39 -3.49 7.23
CA ALA A 95 -15.29 -2.58 6.52
C ALA A 95 -16.00 -1.53 7.38
N ALA A 96 -16.14 -1.80 8.69
CA ALA A 96 -16.70 -0.85 9.64
C ALA A 96 -15.70 0.24 10.07
N ALA A 97 -14.40 0.03 9.87
CA ALA A 97 -13.34 0.92 10.34
C ALA A 97 -12.80 1.85 9.24
N VAL A 98 -12.70 1.34 8.00
CA VAL A 98 -12.12 2.07 6.87
C VAL A 98 -12.85 1.71 5.56
N ALA A 99 -13.17 2.71 4.74
CA ALA A 99 -13.70 2.50 3.40
C ALA A 99 -12.56 2.23 2.41
N GLU A 100 -12.88 1.51 1.33
CA GLU A 100 -11.91 1.21 0.26
C GLU A 100 -11.39 2.49 -0.41
N ALA A 101 -12.29 3.44 -0.70
CA ALA A 101 -11.93 4.74 -1.26
C ALA A 101 -10.96 5.51 -0.37
N ASP A 102 -11.10 5.43 0.96
CA ASP A 102 -10.18 6.09 1.89
C ASP A 102 -8.77 5.48 1.83
N LEU A 103 -8.67 4.16 1.63
CA LEU A 103 -7.37 3.47 1.44
C LEU A 103 -6.73 3.89 0.12
N ALA A 104 -7.49 3.87 -0.98
CA ALA A 104 -7.02 4.29 -2.30
C ALA A 104 -6.52 5.75 -2.28
N GLU A 105 -7.32 6.68 -1.73
CA GLU A 105 -6.94 8.08 -1.60
C GLU A 105 -5.70 8.28 -0.73
N ALA A 106 -5.56 7.52 0.36
CA ALA A 106 -4.41 7.62 1.23
C ALA A 106 -3.13 7.10 0.57
N LEU A 107 -3.21 6.02 -0.22
CA LEU A 107 -2.08 5.51 -1.01
C LEU A 107 -1.68 6.49 -2.13
N LEU A 108 -2.66 6.99 -2.89
CA LEU A 108 -2.45 8.00 -3.94
C LEU A 108 -1.88 9.33 -3.42
N ASP A 109 -2.06 9.64 -2.14
CA ASP A 109 -1.50 10.82 -1.46
C ASP A 109 -0.13 10.52 -0.78
N ALA A 110 0.17 9.24 -0.55
CA ALA A 110 1.45 8.78 -0.03
C ALA A 110 2.52 8.70 -1.11
N LEU A 111 2.14 8.15 -2.26
CA LEU A 111 3.02 7.96 -3.40
C LEU A 111 3.26 9.31 -4.11
N PRO A 112 4.47 9.54 -4.62
CA PRO A 112 4.78 10.76 -5.35
C PRO A 112 3.83 10.90 -6.55
N ARG A 113 3.56 12.14 -6.94
CA ARG A 113 2.88 12.49 -8.19
C ARG A 113 3.87 13.31 -9.00
N SER A 114 4.11 12.91 -10.25
CA SER A 114 4.95 13.70 -11.18
C SER A 114 4.28 15.00 -11.61
#